data_AF-A0A257LKM6-F1
#
_entry.id   AF-A0A257LKM6-F1
#
_cell.length_a   1.000
_cell.length_b   1.000
_cell.length_c   1.000
_cell.angle_alpha   90.00
_cell.angle_beta   90.00
_cell.angle_gamma   90.00
#
_symmetry.space_group_name_H-M   'P 1'
#
loop_
_entity.id
_entity.type
_entity.pdbx_description
1 polymer ?
#
loop_
_entity_poly.entity_id
_entity_poly.type
_entity_poly.pdbx_seq_one_letter_code
_entity_poly.pdbx_strand_id
1 'polypeptide(L)' 'MTTTASGLQYDDTTPGTGAEAQAGQPVTVHYTGWLFDASAPNQRGTKFDSSKDRGEPFRFQLGAGMVIR' A
#
# COMPACT_ATOMS: atom_id res chain seq x y z
N MET A 1 13.79 2.57 -4.70
CA MET A 1 13.39 1.18 -4.48
C MET A 1 14.24 0.56 -3.38
N THR A 2 13.59 0.09 -2.33
CA THR A 2 14.21 -0.52 -1.14
C THR A 2 13.71 -1.95 -1.00
N THR A 3 14.61 -2.88 -0.71
CA THR A 3 14.31 -4.30 -0.49
C THR A 3 14.55 -4.63 0.98
N THR A 4 13.54 -5.16 1.66
CA THR A 4 13.63 -5.62 3.04
C THR A 4 14.24 -7.04 3.12
N ALA A 5 14.63 -7.49 4.31
CA ALA A 5 15.14 -8.84 4.52
C ALA A 5 14.13 -9.95 4.20
N SER A 6 12.83 -9.67 4.25
CA SER A 6 11.79 -10.62 3.84
C SER A 6 11.60 -10.71 2.33
N GLY A 7 12.31 -9.89 1.56
CA GLY A 7 12.15 -9.79 0.11
C GLY A 7 11.05 -8.82 -0.33
N LEU A 8 10.32 -8.19 0.60
CA LEU A 8 9.37 -7.13 0.24
C LEU A 8 10.15 -5.95 -0.37
N GLN A 9 9.70 -5.51 -1.54
CA GLN A 9 10.23 -4.36 -2.26
C GLN A 9 9.22 -3.22 -2.24
N TYR A 10 9.69 -2.01 -1.97
CA TYR A 10 8.86 -0.81 -1.99
C TYR A 10 9.61 0.39 -2.57
N ASP A 11 8.85 1.39 -3.03
CA ASP A 11 9.39 2.64 -3.54
C ASP A 11 8.45 3.80 -3.19
N ASP A 12 9.00 4.85 -2.59
CA ASP A 12 8.24 6.05 -2.25
C ASP A 12 8.26 7.00 -3.45
N THR A 13 7.18 6.99 -4.24
CA THR A 13 7.09 7.82 -5.45
C THR A 13 6.97 9.31 -5.13
N THR A 14 6.44 9.65 -3.96
CA THR A 14 6.30 11.02 -3.47
C THR A 14 6.36 11.01 -1.95
N PRO A 15 7.53 11.27 -1.35
CA PRO A 15 7.69 11.31 0.10
C PRO A 15 6.82 12.40 0.73
N GLY A 16 6.13 12.05 1.82
CA GLY A 16 5.44 13.03 2.65
C GLY A 16 6.42 13.83 3.51
N THR A 17 6.02 15.04 3.92
CA THR A 17 6.82 15.93 4.79
C THR A 17 6.30 16.03 6.22
N GLY A 18 5.23 15.31 6.54
CA GLY A 18 4.62 15.29 7.87
C GLY A 18 5.35 14.37 8.85
N ALA A 19 4.88 14.37 10.10
CA ALA A 19 5.35 13.42 11.11
C ALA A 19 5.07 11.96 10.68
N GLU A 20 5.96 11.07 11.08
CA GLU A 20 5.81 9.63 10.84
C GLU A 20 4.57 9.08 11.57
N ALA A 21 3.77 8.26 10.88
CA ALA A 21 2.61 7.61 11.46
C ALA A 21 3.04 6.52 12.44
N GLN A 22 2.41 6.46 13.61
CA GLN A 22 2.79 5.53 14.68
C GLN A 22 1.72 4.48 14.96
N ALA A 23 2.14 3.31 15.46
CA ALA A 23 1.22 2.24 15.86
C ALA A 23 0.16 2.76 16.86
N GLY A 24 -1.09 2.30 16.71
CA GLY A 24 -2.25 2.75 17.46
C GLY A 24 -2.98 3.94 16.87
N GLN A 25 -2.35 4.70 15.96
CA GLN A 25 -3.02 5.83 15.30
C GLN A 25 -4.04 5.35 14.25
N PRO A 26 -5.19 6.04 14.10
CA PRO A 26 -6.10 5.80 13.00
C PRO A 26 -5.48 6.31 11.70
N VAL A 27 -5.48 5.46 10.68
CA VAL A 27 -4.96 5.77 9.35
C VAL A 27 -6.09 5.67 8.33
N THR A 28 -6.14 6.63 7.40
CA THR A 28 -7.02 6.61 6.23
C THR A 28 -6.18 6.62 4.97
N VAL A 29 -6.33 5.62 4.10
CA VAL A 29 -5.56 5.53 2.84
C VAL A 29 -6.45 5.22 1.66
N HIS A 30 -5.97 5.64 0.49
CA HIS A 30 -6.35 4.98 -0.74
C HIS A 30 -5.29 3.96 -1.13
N TYR A 31 -5.75 2.80 -1.57
CA TYR A 31 -4.95 1.74 -2.17
C TYR A 31 -5.55 1.27 -3.50
N THR A 32 -4.69 0.65 -4.30
CA THR A 32 -5.06 -0.17 -5.46
C THR A 32 -4.16 -1.39 -5.46
N GLY A 33 -4.74 -2.56 -5.73
CA GLY A 33 -4.06 -3.86 -5.75
C GLY A 33 -4.08 -4.48 -7.14
N TRP A 34 -2.95 -5.04 -7.54
CA TRP A 34 -2.76 -5.77 -8.80
C TRP A 34 -2.11 -7.12 -8.55
N LEU A 35 -2.44 -8.10 -9.38
CA LEU A 35 -1.65 -9.31 -9.50
C LEU A 35 -0.32 -8.97 -10.17
N PHE A 36 0.77 -9.51 -9.63
CA PHE A 36 2.10 -9.32 -10.21
C PHE A 36 2.19 -10.02 -11.58
N ASP A 37 2.74 -9.32 -12.56
CA ASP A 37 3.03 -9.88 -13.88
C ASP A 37 4.33 -9.26 -14.41
N ALA A 38 5.38 -10.07 -14.55
CA ALA A 38 6.69 -9.62 -15.01
C ALA A 38 6.68 -9.09 -16.45
N SER A 39 5.68 -9.44 -17.26
CA SER A 39 5.55 -8.99 -18.65
C SER A 39 4.73 -7.70 -18.79
N ALA A 40 4.00 -7.30 -17.75
CA ALA A 40 3.16 -6.12 -17.78
C ALA A 40 3.95 -4.82 -17.51
N PRO A 41 3.49 -3.67 -18.03
CA PRO A 41 4.06 -2.37 -17.67
C PRO A 41 4.06 -2.16 -16.15
N ASN A 42 5.19 -1.72 -15.60
CA ASN A 42 5.38 -1.54 -14.15
C ASN A 42 5.13 -2.81 -13.32
N GLN A 43 5.20 -3.99 -13.93
CA GLN A 43 4.96 -5.30 -13.32
C GLN A 43 3.55 -5.48 -12.72
N ARG A 44 2.58 -4.65 -13.16
CA ARG A 44 1.19 -4.66 -12.70
C ARG A 44 0.29 -5.32 -13.74
N GLY A 45 -0.10 -6.56 -13.49
CA GLY A 45 -1.07 -7.30 -14.29
C GLY A 45 -2.52 -6.91 -13.96
N THR A 46 -3.38 -7.91 -13.78
CA THR A 46 -4.81 -7.69 -13.49
C THR A 46 -5.01 -6.95 -12.17
N LYS A 47 -5.71 -5.80 -12.23
CA LYS A 47 -6.20 -5.09 -11.04
C LYS A 47 -7.28 -5.95 -10.38
N PHE A 48 -7.12 -6.29 -9.10
CA PHE A 48 -8.12 -7.07 -8.36
C PHE A 48 -8.97 -6.20 -7.43
N ASP A 49 -8.46 -5.06 -6.96
CA ASP A 49 -9.21 -4.16 -6.08
C ASP A 49 -8.68 -2.72 -6.13
N SER A 50 -9.55 -1.73 -5.90
CA SER A 50 -9.16 -0.33 -5.70
C SER A 50 -10.19 0.45 -4.89
N SER A 51 -9.70 1.09 -3.82
CA SER A 51 -10.46 2.12 -3.09
C SER A 51 -10.78 3.36 -3.94
N LYS A 52 -9.96 3.67 -4.95
CA LYS A 52 -10.17 4.83 -5.84
C LYS A 52 -11.33 4.59 -6.79
N ASP A 53 -11.47 3.37 -7.31
CA ASP A 53 -12.60 3.01 -8.18
C ASP A 53 -13.95 3.13 -7.44
N ARG A 54 -13.97 2.79 -6.14
CA ARG A 54 -15.16 2.93 -5.28
C ARG A 54 -15.40 4.34 -4.78
N GLY A 55 -14.40 5.23 -4.85
CA GLY A 55 -14.45 6.56 -4.24
C GLY A 55 -14.44 6.55 -2.70
N GLU A 56 -14.16 5.41 -2.07
CA GLU A 56 -14.20 5.24 -0.62
C GLU A 56 -12.83 4.82 -0.09
N PRO A 57 -12.16 5.65 0.75
CA PRO A 57 -10.88 5.29 1.35
C PRO A 57 -11.05 4.24 2.44
N PHE A 58 -9.98 3.48 2.67
CA PHE A 58 -9.95 2.49 3.74
C PHE A 58 -9.42 3.09 5.03
N ARG A 59 -10.07 2.79 6.16
CA ARG A 59 -9.72 3.25 7.50
C ARG A 59 -9.37 2.08 8.41
N PHE A 60 -8.26 2.17 9.13
CA PHE A 60 -7.82 1.13 10.05
C PHE A 60 -6.94 1.69 11.17
N GLN A 61 -6.71 0.90 12.22
CA GLN A 61 -5.70 1.21 13.25
C GLN A 61 -4.34 0.64 12.86
N LEU A 62 -3.32 1.50 12.80
CA LEU A 62 -1.96 1.09 12.43
C LEU A 62 -1.38 0.14 13.48
N GLY A 63 -0.78 -0.98 13.04
CA GLY A 63 -0.18 -1.97 13.93
C GLY A 63 -1.17 -2.92 14.63
N ALA A 64 -2.48 -2.74 14.44
CA ALA A 64 -3.49 -3.61 15.08
C ALA A 64 -3.69 -4.98 14.37
N GLY A 65 -2.93 -5.27 13.31
CA GLY A 65 -3.08 -6.50 12.52
C GLY A 65 -4.39 -6.57 11.71
N MET A 66 -4.95 -5.42 11.36
CA MET A 66 -6.14 -5.28 10.49
C MET A 66 -5.82 -5.37 8.99
N VAL A 67 -4.54 -5.48 8.64
CA VAL A 67 -4.01 -5.57 7.27
C VAL A 67 -3.06 -6.77 7.18
N ILE A 68 -2.38 -6.93 6.05
CA ILE A 68 -1.39 -7.99 5.80
C ILE A 68 -0.31 -7.98 6.90
N ARG A 69 0.05 -9.17 7.40
CA ARG A 69 1.12 -9.40 8.38
C ARG A 69 2.34 -10.02 7.72
#